data_AF-A0A521ZBF0-F1
#
_entry.id   AF-A0A521ZBF0-F1
#
_cell.length_a   1.000
_cell.length_b   1.000
_cell.length_c   1.000
_cell.angle_alpha   90.00
_cell.angle_beta   90.00
_cell.angle_gamma   90.00
#
_symmetry.space_group_name_H-M   'P 1'
#
loop_
_entity.id
_entity.type
_entity.pdbx_description
1 polymer ?
#
loop_
_entity_poly.entity_id
_entity_poly.type
_entity_poly.pdbx_seq_one_letter_code
_entity_poly.pdbx_strand_id
1 'polypeptide(L)'
;MSKVPDAGVSDEEPTLFNGSYNRPAAFTSSLPVSTADFGSVNSVFSQVFGVAVTTKLYAEMQAAGHTVDGTTTGLPTLSSTQVANLFSQSIKTQGWKGITTAANEGVGVNVCTRDIGSGTRAAINTLFLQNGANGLLPFKAKPAQSNVTAASDVAGKFFINEAGSGGGVVTCLGNVNALASKGFGVGLLTLGQGTNANYKFVAIDGVVPSRDNAKVGKYGAWVESTIQTNKSAVNGGLSAGALGFLNAFITKATNADNLGQVGVPAIAGVFALPLSGSTVADADCSAYGNTTPATYPAMGDTTLPATAAAAADYFCSRYTRGGVSTNVPAFTK
;
A
#
# COMPACT_ATOMS: atom_id res chain seq x y z
N MET A 1 -18.70 7.42 -29.58
CA MET A 1 -19.09 6.45 -28.54
C MET A 1 -17.86 6.09 -27.74
N SER A 2 -17.88 6.28 -26.42
CA SER A 2 -16.82 5.77 -25.55
C SER A 2 -16.98 4.25 -25.43
N LYS A 3 -15.94 3.47 -25.77
CA LYS A 3 -15.97 2.02 -25.57
C LYS A 3 -15.78 1.75 -24.08
N VAL A 4 -16.66 0.95 -23.50
CA VAL A 4 -16.48 0.44 -22.14
C VAL A 4 -15.47 -0.72 -22.21
N PRO A 5 -14.43 -0.74 -21.35
CA PRO A 5 -13.50 -1.86 -21.31
C PRO A 5 -14.18 -3.19 -20.95
N ASP A 6 -13.72 -4.28 -21.55
CA ASP A 6 -14.20 -5.64 -21.27
C ASP A 6 -13.59 -6.22 -19.98
N ALA A 7 -12.42 -5.71 -19.59
CA ALA A 7 -11.75 -6.04 -18.34
C ALA A 7 -10.82 -4.89 -17.90
N GLY A 8 -10.45 -4.90 -16.62
CA GLY A 8 -9.49 -3.96 -16.03
C GLY A 8 -8.60 -4.66 -15.01
N VAL A 9 -7.38 -4.14 -14.85
CA VAL A 9 -6.46 -4.51 -13.75
C VAL A 9 -6.44 -3.36 -12.77
N SER A 10 -6.58 -3.66 -11.49
CA SER A 10 -6.49 -2.69 -10.40
C SER A 10 -5.42 -3.12 -9.41
N ASP A 11 -4.74 -2.15 -8.81
CA ASP A 11 -3.83 -2.39 -7.67
C ASP A 11 -4.58 -2.96 -6.45
N GLU A 12 -5.90 -2.79 -6.40
CA GLU A 12 -6.78 -3.08 -5.26
C GLU A 12 -8.08 -3.75 -5.68
N GLU A 13 -8.79 -4.35 -4.71
CA GLU A 13 -10.14 -4.85 -4.94
C GLU A 13 -11.18 -3.68 -5.06
N PRO A 14 -12.26 -3.84 -5.86
CA PRO A 14 -13.15 -2.74 -6.20
C PRO A 14 -13.84 -2.07 -5.01
N THR A 15 -14.12 -2.80 -3.92
CA THR A 15 -14.89 -2.26 -2.81
C THR A 15 -14.10 -1.24 -1.97
N LEU A 16 -12.76 -1.22 -2.06
CA LEU A 16 -11.94 -0.16 -1.48
C LEU A 16 -12.23 1.23 -2.06
N PHE A 17 -12.88 1.30 -3.23
CA PHE A 17 -13.30 2.56 -3.86
C PHE A 17 -14.68 3.04 -3.42
N ASN A 18 -15.35 2.36 -2.49
CA ASN A 18 -16.65 2.81 -1.96
C ASN A 18 -16.54 4.06 -1.08
N GLY A 19 -15.37 4.28 -0.47
CA GLY A 19 -15.08 5.52 0.23
C GLY A 19 -15.02 6.71 -0.73
N SER A 20 -15.76 7.79 -0.43
CA SER A 20 -15.81 8.99 -1.28
C SER A 20 -14.46 9.69 -1.47
N TYR A 21 -13.45 9.32 -0.66
CA TYR A 21 -12.08 9.81 -0.70
C TYR A 21 -11.15 8.95 -1.59
N ASN A 22 -11.59 7.75 -1.96
CA ASN A 22 -10.93 6.89 -2.96
C ASN A 22 -11.59 7.01 -4.33
N ARG A 23 -12.83 7.49 -4.39
CA ARG A 23 -13.67 7.52 -5.59
C ARG A 23 -13.61 8.87 -6.33
N PRO A 24 -13.25 8.91 -7.63
CA PRO A 24 -13.26 10.15 -8.39
C PRO A 24 -14.65 10.79 -8.44
N ALA A 25 -14.73 12.12 -8.50
CA ALA A 25 -15.97 12.89 -8.45
C ALA A 25 -17.03 12.41 -9.47
N ALA A 26 -16.59 12.06 -10.69
CA ALA A 26 -17.45 11.54 -11.76
C ALA A 26 -18.21 10.25 -11.38
N PHE A 27 -17.77 9.53 -10.35
CA PHE A 27 -18.41 8.31 -9.87
C PHE A 27 -19.13 8.50 -8.53
N THR A 28 -19.03 9.66 -7.85
CA THR A 28 -19.57 9.84 -6.48
C THR A 28 -21.09 9.66 -6.36
N SER A 29 -21.84 9.84 -7.45
CA SER A 29 -23.29 9.62 -7.50
C SER A 29 -23.70 8.18 -7.81
N SER A 30 -22.78 7.30 -8.21
CA SER A 30 -23.13 5.90 -8.46
C SER A 30 -23.20 5.12 -7.14
N LEU A 31 -23.99 4.04 -7.14
CA LEU A 31 -24.13 3.15 -5.99
C LEU A 31 -22.75 2.62 -5.53
N PRO A 32 -22.61 2.21 -4.25
CA PRO A 32 -21.46 1.44 -3.81
C PRO A 32 -21.25 0.23 -4.71
N VAL A 33 -20.00 0.01 -5.10
CA VAL A 33 -19.56 -1.12 -5.91
C VAL A 33 -19.43 -2.35 -5.02
N SER A 34 -19.95 -3.46 -5.50
CA SER A 34 -19.77 -4.80 -4.96
C SER A 34 -19.04 -5.68 -5.98
N THR A 35 -18.45 -6.79 -5.53
CA THR A 35 -17.85 -7.76 -6.45
C THR A 35 -18.87 -8.39 -7.40
N ALA A 36 -20.16 -8.43 -7.03
CA ALA A 36 -21.25 -8.95 -7.84
C ALA A 36 -21.62 -8.06 -9.04
N ASP A 37 -21.14 -6.81 -9.07
CA ASP A 37 -21.34 -5.89 -10.20
C ASP A 37 -20.45 -6.23 -11.39
N PHE A 38 -19.45 -7.10 -11.20
CA PHE A 38 -18.53 -7.57 -12.24
C PHE A 38 -18.93 -8.95 -12.75
N GLY A 39 -18.40 -9.32 -13.91
CA GLY A 39 -18.47 -10.69 -14.42
C GLY A 39 -17.66 -11.66 -13.55
N SER A 40 -16.50 -11.19 -13.10
CA SER A 40 -15.61 -11.85 -12.16
C SER A 40 -14.63 -10.84 -11.56
N VAL A 41 -14.13 -11.13 -10.36
CA VAL A 41 -13.03 -10.42 -9.70
C VAL A 41 -12.02 -11.48 -9.27
N ASN A 42 -10.81 -11.43 -9.84
CA ASN A 42 -9.77 -12.44 -9.61
C ASN A 42 -8.53 -11.76 -9.03
N SER A 43 -8.12 -12.16 -7.82
CA SER A 43 -6.85 -11.70 -7.26
C SER A 43 -5.67 -12.30 -8.02
N VAL A 44 -4.66 -11.49 -8.31
CA VAL A 44 -3.54 -11.83 -9.19
C VAL A 44 -2.26 -12.07 -8.39
N PHE A 45 -1.81 -11.04 -7.69
CA PHE A 45 -0.63 -11.06 -6.83
C PHE A 45 -0.82 -10.04 -5.71
N SER A 46 -0.05 -10.19 -4.63
CA SER A 46 0.06 -9.14 -3.62
C SER A 46 1.04 -8.07 -4.07
N GLN A 47 0.67 -6.81 -3.86
CA GLN A 47 1.53 -5.65 -4.07
C GLN A 47 1.97 -5.10 -2.70
N VAL A 48 3.28 -5.06 -2.48
CA VAL A 48 3.89 -4.53 -1.25
C VAL A 48 4.20 -3.06 -1.43
N PHE A 49 3.73 -2.24 -0.50
CA PHE A 49 4.00 -0.81 -0.45
C PHE A 49 5.14 -0.51 0.51
N GLY A 50 5.78 0.63 0.32
CA GLY A 50 6.74 1.20 1.25
C GLY A 50 6.46 2.68 1.42
N VAL A 51 6.73 3.17 2.63
CA VAL A 51 6.78 4.61 2.88
C VAL A 51 8.15 5.10 2.42
N ALA A 52 8.15 5.89 1.36
CA ALA A 52 9.33 6.54 0.82
C ALA A 52 9.48 7.92 1.45
N VAL A 53 10.70 8.27 1.86
CA VAL A 53 11.07 9.60 2.33
C VAL A 53 12.20 10.16 1.47
N THR A 54 12.26 11.48 1.30
CA THR A 54 13.37 12.11 0.56
C THR A 54 14.72 11.78 1.21
N THR A 55 15.81 11.71 0.44
CA THR A 55 17.13 11.37 1.00
C THR A 55 17.59 12.37 2.06
N LYS A 56 17.21 13.65 1.93
CA LYS A 56 17.41 14.67 2.98
C LYS A 56 16.67 14.35 4.27
N LEU A 57 15.39 13.97 4.20
CA LEU A 57 14.62 13.57 5.39
C LEU A 57 15.18 12.28 5.99
N TYR A 58 15.54 11.30 5.17
CA TYR A 58 16.15 10.05 5.61
C TYR A 58 17.41 10.31 6.46
N ALA A 59 18.32 11.15 5.96
CA ALA A 59 19.54 11.51 6.67
C ALA A 59 19.25 12.21 8.01
N GLU A 60 18.20 13.03 8.09
CA GLU A 60 17.83 13.70 9.33
C GLU A 60 17.12 12.79 10.33
N MET A 61 16.36 11.79 9.87
CA MET A 61 15.85 10.73 10.74
C MET A 61 17.03 9.93 11.33
N GLN A 62 18.04 9.62 10.52
CA GLN A 62 19.26 8.97 11.01
C GLN A 62 19.99 9.86 12.03
N ALA A 63 20.25 11.13 11.72
CA ALA A 63 20.92 12.05 12.65
C ALA A 63 20.16 12.21 13.98
N ALA A 64 18.83 12.08 13.96
CA ALA A 64 17.98 12.10 15.16
C ALA A 64 17.98 10.78 15.96
N GLY A 65 18.64 9.71 15.48
CA GLY A 65 18.54 8.37 16.05
C GLY A 65 17.16 7.73 15.85
N HIS A 66 16.35 8.24 14.91
CA HIS A 66 15.00 7.77 14.62
C HIS A 66 15.03 6.55 13.67
N THR A 67 15.74 5.53 14.12
CA THR A 67 16.07 4.31 13.38
C THR A 67 15.65 3.07 14.14
N VAL A 68 15.56 1.92 13.46
CA VAL A 68 15.15 0.64 14.05
C VAL A 68 16.01 0.26 15.26
N ASP A 69 17.31 0.58 15.21
CA ASP A 69 18.30 0.26 16.23
C ASP A 69 18.66 1.46 17.13
N GLY A 70 18.02 2.61 16.94
CA GLY A 70 18.32 3.85 17.68
C GLY A 70 19.67 4.49 17.33
N THR A 71 20.37 4.01 16.30
CA THR A 71 21.68 4.52 15.90
C THR A 71 21.58 5.63 14.85
N THR A 72 22.66 6.39 14.66
CA THR A 72 22.72 7.48 13.67
C THR A 72 23.04 7.04 12.25
N THR A 73 23.12 5.73 12.01
CA THR A 73 23.43 5.14 10.70
C THR A 73 22.48 4.00 10.32
N GLY A 74 21.63 3.56 11.26
CA GLY A 74 20.65 2.49 11.07
C GLY A 74 19.54 2.87 10.09
N LEU A 75 18.67 1.90 9.80
CA LEU A 75 17.49 2.10 8.96
C LEU A 75 16.47 2.99 9.69
N PRO A 76 16.10 4.17 9.16
CA PRO A 76 15.02 4.97 9.72
C PRO A 76 13.72 4.21 9.80
N THR A 77 12.92 4.52 10.81
CA THR A 77 11.60 3.89 11.00
C THR A 77 10.53 4.91 11.29
N LEU A 78 9.30 4.63 10.87
CA LEU A 78 8.10 5.34 11.31
C LEU A 78 7.17 4.34 11.97
N SER A 79 6.53 4.74 13.07
CA SER A 79 5.38 3.97 13.55
C SER A 79 4.20 4.10 12.59
N SER A 80 3.32 3.10 12.55
CA SER A 80 2.07 3.19 11.76
C SER A 80 1.23 4.41 12.15
N THR A 81 1.25 4.83 13.41
CA THR A 81 0.62 6.08 13.87
C THR A 81 1.26 7.32 13.25
N GLN A 82 2.59 7.39 13.16
CA GLN A 82 3.28 8.51 12.49
C GLN A 82 2.94 8.54 11.00
N VAL A 83 2.89 7.38 10.33
CA VAL A 83 2.45 7.28 8.92
C VAL A 83 1.01 7.78 8.78
N ALA A 84 0.10 7.31 9.62
CA ALA A 84 -1.30 7.75 9.62
C ALA A 84 -1.44 9.25 9.88
N ASN A 85 -0.64 9.83 10.78
CA ASN A 85 -0.65 11.27 11.07
C ASN A 85 -0.10 12.12 9.91
N LEU A 86 0.94 11.64 9.23
CA LEU A 86 1.48 12.25 8.00
C LEU A 86 0.41 12.29 6.90
N PHE A 87 -0.28 11.17 6.67
CA PHE A 87 -1.26 11.07 5.59
C PHE A 87 -2.64 11.68 5.94
N SER A 88 -3.07 11.68 7.20
CA SER A 88 -4.31 12.36 7.63
C SER A 88 -4.18 13.90 7.71
N GLN A 89 -2.97 14.44 7.50
CA GLN A 89 -2.65 15.86 7.65
C GLN A 89 -2.80 16.37 9.09
N SER A 90 -2.70 15.46 10.08
CA SER A 90 -2.87 15.80 11.51
C SER A 90 -1.64 16.51 12.11
N ILE A 91 -0.51 16.54 11.39
CA ILE A 91 0.75 17.16 11.86
C ILE A 91 1.00 18.58 11.34
N LYS A 92 -0.01 19.24 10.73
CA LYS A 92 0.14 20.52 10.02
C LYS A 92 1.01 21.57 10.73
N THR A 93 0.80 21.78 12.02
CA THR A 93 1.54 22.77 12.81
C THR A 93 2.77 22.19 13.51
N GLN A 94 2.86 20.87 13.64
CA GLN A 94 3.99 20.18 14.28
C GLN A 94 5.14 19.95 13.30
N GLY A 95 4.88 19.99 12.00
CA GLY A 95 5.89 19.77 10.97
C GLY A 95 6.48 18.36 11.10
N TRP A 96 7.81 18.28 11.17
CA TRP A 96 8.56 17.02 11.28
C TRP A 96 9.04 16.71 12.71
N LYS A 97 8.45 17.37 13.72
CA LYS A 97 8.73 17.14 15.14
C LYS A 97 8.44 15.68 15.53
N GLY A 98 9.37 15.06 16.26
CA GLY A 98 9.25 13.67 16.72
C GLY A 98 9.56 12.61 15.66
N ILE A 99 9.97 13.03 14.45
CA ILE A 99 10.55 12.19 13.39
C ILE A 99 11.99 12.62 13.09
N THR A 100 12.27 13.92 13.29
CA THR A 100 13.58 14.55 13.05
C THR A 100 14.06 15.27 14.31
N THR A 101 15.25 15.87 14.24
CA THR A 101 15.81 16.71 15.30
C THR A 101 14.92 17.92 15.63
N ALA A 102 14.99 18.41 16.88
CA ALA A 102 14.11 19.47 17.39
C ALA A 102 14.20 20.81 16.62
N ALA A 103 15.28 21.04 15.86
CA ALA A 103 15.46 22.27 15.07
C ALA A 103 14.60 22.34 13.79
N ASN A 104 13.87 21.27 13.44
CA ASN A 104 13.02 21.21 12.25
C ASN A 104 11.51 21.40 12.55
N GLU A 105 11.19 21.97 13.72
CA GLU A 105 9.84 22.43 14.03
C GLU A 105 9.39 23.49 13.02
N GLY A 106 8.18 23.31 12.48
CA GLY A 106 7.63 24.23 11.50
C GLY A 106 8.18 24.10 10.08
N VAL A 107 9.11 23.20 9.75
CA VAL A 107 9.47 22.96 8.33
C VAL A 107 8.24 22.43 7.56
N GLY A 108 8.03 22.91 6.32
CA GLY A 108 6.90 22.50 5.50
C GLY A 108 6.84 20.98 5.30
N VAL A 109 5.65 20.39 5.42
CA VAL A 109 5.42 18.96 5.23
C VAL A 109 4.96 18.71 3.80
N ASN A 110 5.75 17.98 3.02
CA ASN A 110 5.37 17.57 1.66
C ASN A 110 4.92 16.12 1.65
N VAL A 111 3.68 15.88 1.22
CA VAL A 111 3.16 14.55 0.94
C VAL A 111 3.00 14.37 -0.56
N CYS A 112 3.81 13.50 -1.15
CA CYS A 112 3.68 13.04 -2.52
C CYS A 112 2.77 11.81 -2.55
N THR A 113 1.64 11.91 -3.25
CA THR A 113 0.64 10.84 -3.26
C THR A 113 -0.01 10.71 -4.64
N ARG A 114 -0.73 9.61 -4.84
CA ARG A 114 -1.52 9.43 -6.05
C ARG A 114 -2.82 10.23 -5.98
N ASP A 115 -3.34 10.58 -7.15
CA ASP A 115 -4.63 11.21 -7.32
C ASP A 115 -5.80 10.34 -6.82
N ILE A 116 -6.98 10.95 -6.70
CA ILE A 116 -8.21 10.25 -6.36
C ILE A 116 -8.56 9.23 -7.46
N GLY A 117 -9.01 8.04 -7.09
CA GLY A 117 -9.18 6.91 -8.02
C GLY A 117 -7.95 6.02 -8.16
N SER A 118 -6.84 6.33 -7.48
CA SER A 118 -5.69 5.43 -7.43
C SER A 118 -5.82 4.36 -6.36
N GLY A 119 -5.50 3.12 -6.72
CA GLY A 119 -5.38 2.02 -5.76
C GLY A 119 -4.33 2.27 -4.68
N THR A 120 -3.15 2.83 -5.00
CA THR A 120 -2.16 3.24 -3.99
C THR A 120 -2.73 4.19 -2.94
N ARG A 121 -3.60 5.14 -3.33
CA ARG A 121 -4.29 6.00 -2.36
C ARG A 121 -5.31 5.22 -1.54
N ALA A 122 -6.06 4.32 -2.18
CA ALA A 122 -6.98 3.44 -1.47
C ALA A 122 -6.25 2.54 -0.46
N ALA A 123 -5.04 2.07 -0.77
CA ALA A 123 -4.14 1.36 0.13
C ALA A 123 -3.83 2.20 1.38
N ILE A 124 -3.39 3.46 1.23
CA ILE A 124 -3.10 4.35 2.36
C ILE A 124 -4.33 4.49 3.26
N ASN A 125 -5.48 4.77 2.64
CA ASN A 125 -6.73 5.00 3.36
C ASN A 125 -7.18 3.75 4.11
N THR A 126 -7.00 2.58 3.54
CA THR A 126 -7.42 1.31 4.15
C THR A 126 -6.43 0.84 5.20
N LEU A 127 -5.14 0.82 4.89
CA LEU A 127 -4.09 0.33 5.76
C LEU A 127 -3.89 1.26 6.96
N PHE A 128 -3.55 2.53 6.74
CA PHE A 128 -3.12 3.41 7.84
C PHE A 128 -4.24 4.25 8.43
N LEU A 129 -5.23 4.62 7.63
CA LEU A 129 -6.33 5.49 8.07
C LEU A 129 -7.60 4.72 8.40
N GLN A 130 -7.62 3.40 8.19
CA GLN A 130 -8.77 2.52 8.42
C GLN A 130 -10.08 3.09 7.87
N ASN A 131 -10.02 3.77 6.71
CA ASN A 131 -11.17 4.41 6.10
C ASN A 131 -11.90 5.42 7.03
N GLY A 132 -11.16 5.99 7.99
CA GLY A 132 -11.65 6.91 9.01
C GLY A 132 -12.11 6.26 10.32
N ALA A 133 -12.14 4.92 10.38
CA ALA A 133 -12.59 4.18 11.56
C ALA A 133 -11.67 4.36 12.78
N ASN A 134 -10.40 4.72 12.56
CA ASN A 134 -9.44 5.00 13.64
C ASN A 134 -9.53 6.45 14.17
N GLY A 135 -10.57 7.21 13.81
CA GLY A 135 -10.77 8.59 14.23
C GLY A 135 -9.92 9.62 13.49
N LEU A 136 -9.01 9.20 12.59
CA LEU A 136 -8.29 10.08 11.69
C LEU A 136 -9.13 10.37 10.45
N LEU A 137 -9.03 11.58 9.91
CA LEU A 137 -9.70 11.89 8.65
C LEU A 137 -9.06 11.06 7.52
N PRO A 138 -9.87 10.41 6.65
CA PRO A 138 -9.35 9.82 5.43
C PRO A 138 -8.55 10.83 4.63
N PHE A 139 -7.56 10.36 3.89
CA PHE A 139 -6.76 11.16 2.99
C PHE A 139 -7.69 11.76 1.93
N LYS A 140 -8.07 13.02 2.13
CA LYS A 140 -8.82 13.82 1.16
C LYS A 140 -7.87 14.81 0.51
N ALA A 141 -7.85 14.81 -0.82
CA ALA A 141 -7.38 15.96 -1.58
C ALA A 141 -8.13 17.20 -1.07
N LYS A 142 -7.42 18.27 -0.72
CA LYS A 142 -8.09 19.54 -0.41
C LYS A 142 -8.38 20.24 -1.75
N PRO A 143 -9.62 20.66 -2.04
CA PRO A 143 -9.96 21.32 -3.32
C PRO A 143 -9.17 22.60 -3.63
N ALA A 144 -8.38 23.14 -2.69
CA ALA A 144 -7.73 24.44 -2.78
C ALA A 144 -6.18 24.42 -2.70
N GLN A 145 -5.55 23.25 -2.51
CA GLN A 145 -4.07 23.13 -2.47
C GLN A 145 -3.52 21.91 -3.21
N SER A 146 -4.41 21.08 -3.78
CA SER A 146 -4.03 20.04 -4.73
C SER A 146 -3.48 20.68 -6.00
N ASN A 147 -2.27 20.29 -6.37
CA ASN A 147 -1.44 20.82 -7.46
C ASN A 147 -0.73 22.13 -7.14
N VAL A 148 0.16 22.12 -6.15
CA VAL A 148 1.34 22.97 -6.28
C VAL A 148 2.15 22.40 -7.44
N THR A 149 2.16 23.09 -8.59
CA THR A 149 2.91 22.68 -9.79
C THR A 149 4.41 22.56 -9.53
N ALA A 150 4.89 23.08 -8.38
CA ALA A 150 6.24 22.95 -7.87
C ALA A 150 6.20 22.63 -6.35
N ALA A 151 7.08 21.74 -5.92
CA ALA A 151 7.28 21.46 -4.49
C ALA A 151 7.60 22.75 -3.70
N SER A 152 7.24 22.80 -2.42
CA SER A 152 7.48 23.95 -1.54
C SER A 152 7.67 23.49 -0.09
N ASP A 153 8.41 24.22 0.73
CA ASP A 153 8.60 23.88 2.14
C ASP A 153 8.43 25.08 3.09
N VAL A 154 7.52 25.99 2.71
CA VAL A 154 7.13 27.12 3.55
C VAL A 154 6.76 26.64 4.96
N ALA A 155 7.33 27.32 5.95
CA ALA A 155 7.17 26.93 7.32
C ALA A 155 5.71 26.95 7.79
N GLY A 156 5.31 25.96 8.59
CA GLY A 156 3.96 25.78 9.12
C GLY A 156 2.91 25.42 8.06
N LYS A 157 3.35 25.07 6.85
CA LYS A 157 2.46 24.63 5.76
C LYS A 157 2.57 23.13 5.52
N PHE A 158 1.48 22.60 4.99
CA PHE A 158 1.35 21.20 4.62
C PHE A 158 0.91 21.15 3.16
N PHE A 159 1.67 20.44 2.35
CA PHE A 159 1.53 20.37 0.91
C PHE A 159 1.16 18.94 0.49
N ILE A 160 0.11 18.82 -0.33
CA ILE A 160 -0.29 17.57 -0.96
C ILE A 160 -0.01 17.71 -2.44
N ASN A 161 0.95 16.92 -2.91
CA ASN A 161 1.37 16.87 -4.29
C ASN A 161 0.79 15.59 -4.90
N GLU A 162 -0.31 15.73 -5.63
CA GLU A 162 -1.00 14.61 -6.27
C GLU A 162 -0.40 14.29 -7.63
N ALA A 163 -0.27 13.00 -7.94
CA ALA A 163 0.27 12.53 -9.20
C ALA A 163 -0.60 11.42 -9.80
N GLY A 164 -0.78 11.45 -11.13
CA GLY A 164 -1.58 10.44 -11.84
C GLY A 164 -0.94 9.04 -11.89
N SER A 165 0.33 8.89 -11.55
CA SER A 165 1.06 7.62 -11.63
C SER A 165 2.08 7.45 -10.50
N GLY A 166 2.52 6.21 -10.25
CA GLY A 166 3.63 5.94 -9.32
C GLY A 166 4.92 6.65 -9.73
N GLY A 167 5.20 6.72 -11.04
CA GLY A 167 6.31 7.52 -11.58
C GLY A 167 6.17 9.01 -11.27
N GLY A 168 4.95 9.56 -11.29
CA GLY A 168 4.71 10.94 -10.88
C GLY A 168 4.94 11.19 -9.39
N VAL A 169 4.65 10.21 -8.51
CA VAL A 169 5.03 10.27 -7.09
C VAL A 169 6.56 10.26 -6.94
N VAL A 170 7.27 9.45 -7.72
CA VAL A 170 8.75 9.46 -7.78
C VAL A 170 9.28 10.83 -8.22
N THR A 171 8.71 11.43 -9.27
CA THR A 171 9.06 12.78 -9.72
C THR A 171 8.80 13.82 -8.63
N CYS A 172 7.67 13.73 -7.93
CA CYS A 172 7.35 14.61 -6.80
C CYS A 172 8.41 14.54 -5.70
N LEU A 173 8.79 13.32 -5.27
CA LEU A 173 9.84 13.14 -4.26
C LEU A 173 11.18 13.72 -4.73
N GLY A 174 11.50 13.58 -6.02
CA GLY A 174 12.64 14.24 -6.66
C GLY A 174 12.60 15.75 -6.55
N ASN A 175 11.48 16.37 -6.91
CA ASN A 175 11.28 17.82 -6.87
C ASN A 175 11.36 18.37 -5.44
N VAL A 176 10.77 17.66 -4.46
CA VAL A 176 10.86 18.03 -3.04
C VAL A 176 12.30 17.92 -2.56
N ASN A 177 13.01 16.83 -2.89
CA ASN A 177 14.40 16.64 -2.48
C ASN A 177 15.33 17.72 -3.07
N ALA A 178 15.02 18.21 -4.27
CA ALA A 178 15.78 19.24 -4.98
C ALA A 178 15.61 20.67 -4.42
N LEU A 179 14.67 20.91 -3.51
CA LEU A 179 14.49 22.23 -2.88
C LEU A 179 15.78 22.68 -2.19
N ALA A 180 16.16 23.96 -2.38
CA ALA A 180 17.38 24.54 -1.78
C ALA A 180 17.32 24.62 -0.24
N SER A 181 16.11 24.61 0.29
CA SER A 181 15.76 24.53 1.70
C SER A 181 15.83 23.08 2.21
N LYS A 182 14.99 22.68 3.19
CA LYS A 182 15.14 21.37 3.86
C LYS A 182 14.74 20.20 2.95
N GLY A 183 13.78 20.39 2.06
CA GLY A 183 13.40 19.39 1.07
C GLY A 183 12.90 18.07 1.67
N PHE A 184 12.17 18.15 2.79
CA PHE A 184 11.58 16.98 3.44
C PHE A 184 10.25 16.61 2.79
N GLY A 185 10.13 15.34 2.41
CA GLY A 185 8.90 14.81 1.85
C GLY A 185 8.72 13.33 2.11
N VAL A 186 7.46 12.90 2.05
CA VAL A 186 7.02 11.51 2.22
C VAL A 186 6.07 11.12 1.09
N GLY A 187 6.08 9.85 0.70
CA GLY A 187 5.08 9.27 -0.20
C GLY A 187 4.90 7.78 0.03
N LEU A 188 3.82 7.23 -0.52
CA LEU A 188 3.62 5.78 -0.60
C LEU A 188 3.91 5.33 -2.02
N LEU A 189 4.79 4.35 -2.16
CA LEU A 189 5.17 3.73 -3.44
C LEU A 189 5.12 2.22 -3.29
N THR A 190 4.96 1.51 -4.40
CA THR A 190 5.21 0.07 -4.42
C THR A 190 6.71 -0.18 -4.26
N LEU A 191 7.12 -1.24 -3.54
CA LEU A 191 8.56 -1.53 -3.40
C LEU A 191 9.21 -1.87 -4.74
N GLY A 192 8.41 -2.26 -5.74
CA GLY A 192 8.84 -2.49 -7.11
C GLY A 192 9.38 -1.24 -7.81
N GLN A 193 9.20 -0.03 -7.25
CA GLN A 193 9.85 1.20 -7.73
C GLN A 193 11.33 1.31 -7.30
N GLY A 194 11.74 0.52 -6.31
CA GLY A 194 13.09 0.58 -5.73
C GLY A 194 13.35 1.89 -4.97
N THR A 195 14.63 2.13 -4.65
CA THR A 195 15.10 3.40 -4.09
C THR A 195 15.99 4.11 -5.11
N ASN A 196 16.17 5.42 -4.99
CA ASN A 196 17.10 6.15 -5.85
C ASN A 196 17.84 7.28 -5.10
N ALA A 197 18.56 8.14 -5.82
CA ALA A 197 19.33 9.24 -5.22
C ALA A 197 18.48 10.27 -4.46
N ASN A 198 17.17 10.33 -4.74
CA ASN A 198 16.26 11.33 -4.20
C ASN A 198 15.35 10.83 -3.08
N TYR A 199 15.15 9.51 -2.96
CA TYR A 199 14.35 8.93 -1.88
C TYR A 199 14.78 7.52 -1.49
N LYS A 200 14.43 7.13 -0.27
CA LYS A 200 14.63 5.79 0.28
C LYS A 200 13.39 5.33 1.02
N PHE A 201 13.19 4.02 1.12
CA PHE A 201 12.15 3.44 1.96
C PHE A 201 12.57 3.39 3.42
N VAL A 202 11.62 3.57 4.33
CA VAL A 202 11.81 3.46 5.79
C VAL A 202 11.10 2.21 6.33
N ALA A 203 11.56 1.71 7.47
CA ALA A 203 10.87 0.67 8.21
C ALA A 203 9.53 1.18 8.77
N ILE A 204 8.54 0.30 8.85
CA ILE A 204 7.28 0.59 9.53
C ILE A 204 7.23 -0.27 10.80
N ASP A 205 7.02 0.36 11.95
CA ASP A 205 6.99 -0.29 13.26
C ASP A 205 8.24 -1.18 13.50
N GLY A 206 9.42 -0.70 13.09
CA GLY A 206 10.67 -1.45 13.21
C GLY A 206 10.89 -2.53 12.13
N VAL A 207 9.92 -2.80 11.26
CA VAL A 207 10.02 -3.85 10.24
C VAL A 207 10.46 -3.28 8.90
N VAL A 208 11.52 -3.85 8.34
CA VAL A 208 12.06 -3.49 7.01
C VAL A 208 11.02 -3.78 5.93
N PRO A 209 10.72 -2.83 5.02
CA PRO A 209 9.85 -3.10 3.88
C PRO A 209 10.56 -4.04 2.91
N SER A 210 10.11 -5.29 2.84
CA SER A 210 10.61 -6.26 1.89
C SER A 210 9.53 -7.26 1.51
N ARG A 211 9.66 -7.81 0.30
CA ARG A 211 8.84 -8.94 -0.17
C ARG A 211 8.84 -10.09 0.83
N ASP A 212 10.00 -10.43 1.39
CA ASP A 212 10.12 -11.60 2.26
C ASP A 212 9.53 -11.34 3.65
N ASN A 213 9.66 -10.13 4.20
CA ASN A 213 8.96 -9.76 5.43
C ASN A 213 7.43 -9.72 5.24
N ALA A 214 6.96 -9.29 4.06
CA ALA A 214 5.54 -9.31 3.73
C ALA A 214 5.00 -10.75 3.60
N LYS A 215 5.76 -11.64 2.96
CA LYS A 215 5.43 -13.07 2.89
C LYS A 215 5.28 -13.68 4.28
N VAL A 216 6.23 -13.47 5.18
CA VAL A 216 6.14 -14.07 6.53
C VAL A 216 5.23 -13.31 7.49
N GLY A 217 4.40 -12.38 6.99
CA GLY A 217 3.42 -11.64 7.78
C GLY A 217 4.00 -10.58 8.74
N LYS A 218 5.31 -10.33 8.70
CA LYS A 218 5.98 -9.32 9.53
C LYS A 218 5.71 -7.90 9.04
N TYR A 219 5.57 -7.72 7.72
CA TYR A 219 5.34 -6.41 7.11
C TYR A 219 3.91 -6.34 6.53
N GLY A 220 3.03 -5.57 7.18
CA GLY A 220 1.59 -5.57 6.88
C GLY A 220 1.14 -4.59 5.80
N ALA A 221 2.02 -3.75 5.23
CA ALA A 221 1.64 -2.76 4.23
C ALA A 221 1.65 -3.35 2.81
N TRP A 222 0.70 -4.23 2.53
CA TRP A 222 0.47 -4.82 1.21
C TRP A 222 -1.02 -5.05 0.97
N VAL A 223 -1.37 -5.21 -0.30
CA VAL A 223 -2.75 -5.42 -0.77
C VAL A 223 -2.81 -6.43 -1.90
N GLU A 224 -3.99 -6.90 -2.26
CA GLU A 224 -4.19 -7.77 -3.43
C GLU A 224 -4.53 -6.96 -4.68
N SER A 225 -3.74 -7.12 -5.74
CA SER A 225 -4.12 -6.66 -7.07
C SER A 225 -5.18 -7.59 -7.67
N THR A 226 -6.15 -7.02 -8.39
CA THR A 226 -7.26 -7.78 -8.97
C THR A 226 -7.44 -7.50 -10.47
N ILE A 227 -7.87 -8.52 -11.20
CA ILE A 227 -8.47 -8.38 -12.54
C ILE A 227 -9.99 -8.43 -12.38
N GLN A 228 -10.69 -7.43 -12.91
CA GLN A 228 -12.15 -7.45 -12.98
C GLN A 228 -12.63 -7.51 -14.42
N THR A 229 -13.72 -8.23 -14.66
CA THR A 229 -14.33 -8.32 -16.00
C THR A 229 -15.67 -7.61 -16.04
N ASN A 230 -15.99 -7.03 -17.20
CA ASN A 230 -17.28 -6.40 -17.44
C ASN A 230 -18.36 -7.48 -17.55
N LYS A 231 -19.35 -7.41 -16.67
CA LYS A 231 -20.44 -8.39 -16.57
C LYS A 231 -21.21 -8.56 -17.88
N SER A 232 -21.54 -7.46 -18.56
CA SER A 232 -22.26 -7.49 -19.83
C SER A 232 -21.40 -8.03 -20.97
N ALA A 233 -20.10 -7.76 -20.96
CA ALA A 233 -19.17 -8.28 -21.97
C ALA A 233 -19.06 -9.82 -21.86
N VAL A 234 -18.85 -10.35 -20.66
CA VAL A 234 -18.72 -11.81 -20.46
C VAL A 234 -20.03 -12.56 -20.62
N ASN A 235 -21.18 -11.91 -20.39
CA ASN A 235 -22.52 -12.49 -20.55
C ASN A 235 -23.08 -12.28 -21.98
N GLY A 236 -22.27 -12.55 -23.00
CA GLY A 236 -22.72 -12.58 -24.40
C GLY A 236 -22.40 -11.33 -25.23
N GLY A 237 -21.69 -10.35 -24.68
CA GLY A 237 -21.20 -9.19 -25.44
C GLY A 237 -19.91 -9.45 -26.25
N LEU A 238 -19.13 -10.46 -25.87
CA LEU A 238 -17.88 -10.84 -26.52
C LEU A 238 -18.05 -11.98 -27.54
N SER A 239 -17.21 -11.97 -28.58
CA SER A 239 -17.05 -13.14 -29.45
C SER A 239 -16.40 -14.30 -28.70
N ALA A 240 -16.61 -15.53 -29.16
CA ALA A 240 -16.01 -16.71 -28.54
C ALA A 240 -14.46 -16.61 -28.44
N GLY A 241 -13.81 -16.03 -29.46
CA GLY A 241 -12.37 -15.81 -29.45
C GLY A 241 -11.92 -14.78 -28.41
N ALA A 242 -12.66 -13.67 -28.26
CA ALA A 242 -12.34 -12.64 -27.27
C ALA A 242 -12.54 -13.15 -25.83
N LEU A 243 -13.62 -13.90 -25.59
CA LEU A 243 -13.85 -14.56 -24.31
C LEU A 243 -12.75 -15.60 -24.00
N GLY A 244 -12.35 -16.39 -25.00
CA GLY A 244 -11.25 -17.35 -24.88
C GLY A 244 -9.91 -16.68 -24.51
N PHE A 245 -9.58 -15.56 -25.16
CA PHE A 245 -8.41 -14.77 -24.81
C PHE A 245 -8.48 -14.24 -23.37
N LEU A 246 -9.60 -13.65 -22.97
CA LEU A 246 -9.76 -13.07 -21.63
C LEU A 246 -9.58 -14.12 -20.53
N ASN A 247 -10.19 -15.30 -20.70
CA ASN A 247 -10.05 -16.41 -19.76
C ASN A 247 -8.61 -16.93 -19.68
N ALA A 248 -7.92 -17.06 -20.82
CA ALA A 248 -6.52 -17.46 -20.87
C ALA A 248 -5.61 -16.41 -20.21
N PHE A 249 -5.87 -15.13 -20.46
CA PHE A 249 -5.14 -14.02 -19.84
C PHE A 249 -5.28 -14.04 -18.32
N ILE A 250 -6.50 -14.15 -17.79
CA ILE A 250 -6.74 -14.23 -16.34
C ILE A 250 -5.99 -15.44 -15.75
N THR A 251 -6.16 -16.62 -16.34
CA THR A 251 -5.51 -17.86 -15.89
C THR A 251 -3.98 -17.73 -15.84
N LYS A 252 -3.39 -17.07 -16.85
CA LYS A 252 -1.93 -16.82 -16.88
C LYS A 252 -1.54 -15.75 -15.87
N ALA A 253 -2.28 -14.66 -15.76
CA ALA A 253 -1.96 -13.58 -14.82
C ALA A 253 -1.95 -14.07 -13.37
N THR A 254 -2.87 -14.96 -13.00
CA THR A 254 -2.98 -15.51 -11.64
C THR A 254 -2.00 -16.66 -11.35
N ASN A 255 -1.19 -17.08 -12.33
CA ASN A 255 -0.23 -18.16 -12.13
C ASN A 255 1.05 -17.61 -11.46
N ALA A 256 1.37 -18.15 -10.29
CA ALA A 256 2.53 -17.76 -9.48
C ALA A 256 3.86 -17.87 -10.22
N ASP A 257 4.02 -18.85 -11.12
CA ASP A 257 5.26 -19.07 -11.87
C ASP A 257 5.58 -17.88 -12.80
N ASN A 258 4.55 -17.15 -13.25
CA ASN A 258 4.73 -15.99 -14.10
C ASN A 258 5.31 -14.79 -13.34
N LEU A 259 5.24 -14.76 -12.00
CA LEU A 259 5.96 -13.74 -11.23
C LEU A 259 7.48 -13.89 -11.36
N GLY A 260 7.98 -15.10 -11.61
CA GLY A 260 9.41 -15.32 -11.88
C GLY A 260 9.92 -14.62 -13.15
N GLN A 261 9.01 -14.19 -14.03
CA GLN A 261 9.34 -13.46 -15.26
C GLN A 261 9.34 -11.93 -15.06
N VAL A 262 8.95 -11.45 -13.88
CA VAL A 262 8.95 -10.01 -13.56
C VAL A 262 10.38 -9.56 -13.31
N GLY A 263 10.80 -8.50 -14.02
CA GLY A 263 12.14 -7.94 -13.86
C GLY A 263 12.39 -7.27 -12.51
N VAL A 264 13.66 -7.04 -12.20
CA VAL A 264 14.10 -6.17 -11.11
C VAL A 264 13.96 -4.71 -11.57
N PRO A 265 13.49 -3.76 -10.73
CA PRO A 265 13.14 -3.90 -9.31
C PRO A 265 11.71 -4.39 -9.02
N ALA A 266 10.84 -4.51 -10.03
CA ALA A 266 9.42 -4.79 -9.85
C ALA A 266 9.13 -6.05 -9.00
N ILE A 267 9.90 -7.12 -9.17
CA ILE A 267 9.75 -8.38 -8.41
C ILE A 267 9.94 -8.22 -6.90
N ALA A 268 10.66 -7.19 -6.45
CA ALA A 268 10.85 -6.91 -5.02
C ALA A 268 9.59 -6.36 -4.33
N GLY A 269 8.60 -5.92 -5.10
CA GLY A 269 7.33 -5.38 -4.58
C GLY A 269 6.11 -6.25 -4.81
N VAL A 270 6.27 -7.49 -5.30
CA VAL A 270 5.14 -8.39 -5.54
C VAL A 270 5.41 -9.80 -5.05
N PHE A 271 4.37 -10.50 -4.60
CA PHE A 271 4.45 -11.93 -4.30
C PHE A 271 3.17 -12.67 -4.69
N ALA A 272 3.30 -13.98 -4.93
CA ALA A 272 2.17 -14.82 -5.30
C ALA A 272 1.23 -14.96 -4.12
N LEU A 273 -0.06 -14.89 -4.38
CA LEU A 273 -1.07 -15.22 -3.39
C LEU A 273 -1.07 -16.75 -3.15
N PRO A 274 -1.41 -17.21 -1.93
CA PRO A 274 -1.67 -18.62 -1.71
C PRO A 274 -2.71 -19.13 -2.73
N LEU A 275 -2.41 -20.24 -3.41
CA LEU A 275 -3.36 -20.84 -4.35
C LEU A 275 -4.56 -21.36 -3.56
N SER A 276 -5.78 -21.06 -4.01
CA SER A 276 -6.96 -21.79 -3.57
C SER A 276 -6.81 -23.24 -4.05
N GLY A 277 -6.47 -24.16 -3.14
CA GLY A 277 -6.08 -25.54 -3.47
C GLY A 277 -4.59 -25.85 -3.27
N SER A 278 -3.81 -24.92 -2.72
CA SER A 278 -2.50 -25.24 -2.13
C SER A 278 -2.67 -26.33 -1.08
N THR A 279 -2.08 -27.50 -1.32
CA THR A 279 -1.97 -28.59 -0.34
C THR A 279 -0.84 -28.36 0.65
N VAL A 280 -0.46 -27.11 0.93
CA VAL A 280 0.13 -26.80 2.24
C VAL A 280 -0.97 -27.18 3.22
N ALA A 281 -0.84 -28.39 3.77
CA ALA A 281 -1.96 -29.15 4.25
C ALA A 281 -2.66 -28.40 5.39
N ASP A 282 -3.99 -28.54 5.47
CA ASP A 282 -4.77 -28.26 6.69
C ASP A 282 -4.13 -28.85 7.96
N ALA A 283 -3.26 -29.87 7.81
CA ALA A 283 -2.47 -30.44 8.88
C ALA A 283 -1.58 -29.41 9.62
N ASP A 284 -1.03 -28.39 8.94
CA ASP A 284 -0.15 -27.38 9.58
C ASP A 284 -0.89 -26.17 10.16
N CYS A 285 -2.17 -25.94 9.78
CA CYS A 285 -3.01 -24.95 10.46
C CYS A 285 -3.76 -25.55 11.67
N SER A 286 -3.77 -26.88 11.83
CA SER A 286 -4.41 -27.57 12.97
C SER A 286 -3.70 -27.33 14.32
N ALA A 287 -2.42 -26.95 14.32
CA ALA A 287 -1.69 -26.55 15.53
C ALA A 287 -2.24 -25.26 16.18
N TYR A 288 -3.01 -24.46 15.45
CA TYR A 288 -3.66 -23.24 15.93
C TYR A 288 -5.19 -23.37 16.07
N GLY A 289 -5.72 -24.58 15.86
CA GLY A 289 -7.16 -24.88 15.84
C GLY A 289 -7.73 -25.48 17.13
N ASN A 290 -7.09 -25.31 18.30
CA ASN A 290 -7.65 -25.87 19.54
C ASN A 290 -8.50 -24.85 20.33
N THR A 291 -9.82 -24.89 20.09
CA THR A 291 -11.01 -24.63 20.96
C THR A 291 -10.98 -23.57 22.09
N THR A 292 -9.99 -22.72 22.17
CA THR A 292 -9.87 -21.60 23.10
C THR A 292 -9.32 -20.42 22.30
N PRO A 293 -9.72 -19.16 22.54
CA PRO A 293 -9.30 -18.03 21.70
C PRO A 293 -7.78 -17.92 21.72
N ALA A 294 -7.12 -18.44 20.69
CA ALA A 294 -5.68 -18.35 20.56
C ALA A 294 -5.36 -16.89 20.22
N THR A 295 -4.83 -16.18 21.21
CA THR A 295 -4.08 -14.96 21.00
C THR A 295 -2.98 -15.25 19.97
N TYR A 296 -3.14 -14.70 18.76
CA TYR A 296 -2.07 -14.60 17.77
C TYR A 296 -0.81 -14.02 18.44
N PRO A 297 0.40 -14.42 18.01
CA PRO A 297 1.61 -13.78 18.52
C PRO A 297 1.51 -12.26 18.29
N ALA A 298 1.63 -11.50 19.38
CA ALA A 298 1.60 -10.06 19.33
C ALA A 298 2.66 -9.53 18.35
N MET A 299 2.40 -8.39 17.71
CA MET A 299 3.43 -7.66 16.96
C MET A 299 4.65 -7.45 17.87
N GLY A 300 5.73 -8.20 17.65
CA GLY A 300 6.92 -8.19 18.51
C GLY A 300 7.57 -9.55 18.79
N ASP A 301 6.94 -10.67 18.40
CA ASP A 301 7.61 -11.98 18.51
C ASP A 301 8.75 -12.09 17.46
N THR A 302 9.98 -12.10 17.96
CA THR A 302 11.22 -12.17 17.16
C THR A 302 11.67 -13.60 16.90
N THR A 303 10.98 -14.61 17.43
CA THR A 303 11.35 -16.01 17.22
C THR A 303 10.92 -16.46 15.81
N LEU A 304 11.88 -16.44 14.87
CA LEU A 304 11.72 -17.10 13.58
C LEU A 304 11.75 -18.62 13.79
N PRO A 305 10.93 -19.41 13.06
CA PRO A 305 11.28 -20.80 12.87
C PRO A 305 12.54 -20.90 12.00
N ALA A 306 13.39 -21.86 12.30
CA ALA A 306 14.76 -21.95 11.81
C ALA A 306 14.91 -22.23 10.30
N THR A 307 13.81 -22.44 9.55
CA THR A 307 13.87 -22.87 8.14
C THR A 307 12.81 -22.22 7.27
N ALA A 308 13.13 -22.05 5.98
CA ALA A 308 12.22 -21.51 4.96
C ALA A 308 10.96 -22.37 4.72
N ALA A 309 11.00 -23.66 5.07
CA ALA A 309 9.84 -24.55 5.03
C ALA A 309 8.80 -24.16 6.09
N ALA A 310 9.25 -23.90 7.33
CA ALA A 310 8.37 -23.46 8.42
C ALA A 310 7.86 -22.01 8.26
N ALA A 311 8.44 -21.23 7.34
CA ALA A 311 7.95 -19.91 6.96
C ALA A 311 6.79 -19.97 5.94
N ALA A 312 6.63 -21.09 5.23
CA ALA A 312 5.51 -21.33 4.32
C ALA A 312 4.19 -21.59 5.08
N ASP A 313 4.28 -22.06 6.33
CA ASP A 313 3.15 -22.43 7.18
C ASP A 313 2.41 -21.24 7.83
N TYR A 314 2.96 -20.02 7.73
CA TYR A 314 2.35 -18.81 8.33
C TYR A 314 1.24 -18.18 7.45
N PHE A 315 0.90 -18.80 6.32
CA PHE A 315 -0.01 -18.23 5.33
C PHE A 315 -1.45 -18.75 5.39
N CYS A 316 -1.96 -19.07 6.59
CA CYS A 316 -3.40 -19.15 6.81
C CYS A 316 -3.99 -17.72 6.83
N SER A 317 -4.95 -17.49 5.92
CA SER A 317 -5.42 -16.19 5.42
C SER A 317 -5.64 -15.07 6.45
N ARG A 318 -4.99 -13.90 6.26
CA ARG A 318 -5.44 -12.62 6.87
C ARG A 318 -6.57 -11.93 6.09
N TYR A 319 -6.86 -12.41 4.88
CA TYR A 319 -8.02 -12.05 4.07
C TYR A 319 -8.69 -13.34 3.65
N THR A 320 -9.72 -13.77 4.37
CA THR A 320 -10.58 -14.87 3.91
C THR A 320 -11.18 -14.47 2.56
N ARG A 321 -10.80 -15.22 1.52
CA ARG A 321 -11.40 -15.11 0.18
C ARG A 321 -12.87 -15.50 0.29
N GLY A 322 -13.74 -14.49 0.25
CA GLY A 322 -15.18 -14.70 0.06
C GLY A 322 -15.94 -15.02 1.34
N GLY A 323 -16.72 -14.05 1.79
CA GLY A 323 -17.66 -14.16 2.91
C GLY A 323 -17.38 -13.10 3.95
N VAL A 324 -17.82 -11.87 3.69
CA VAL A 324 -17.84 -10.75 4.67
C VAL A 324 -16.55 -10.62 5.49
N SER A 325 -15.46 -10.15 4.88
CA SER A 325 -14.35 -9.60 5.66
C SER A 325 -14.77 -8.22 6.18
N THR A 326 -15.40 -8.18 7.35
CA THR A 326 -15.67 -6.94 8.09
C THR A 326 -14.44 -6.46 8.88
N ASN A 327 -13.36 -7.24 8.89
CA ASN A 327 -12.17 -6.98 9.70
C ASN A 327 -10.95 -6.91 8.80
N VAL A 328 -10.77 -5.77 8.14
CA VAL A 328 -9.41 -5.32 7.78
C VAL A 328 -8.61 -5.33 9.08
N PRO A 329 -7.42 -5.97 9.14
CA PRO A 329 -6.57 -5.89 10.32
C PRO A 329 -6.29 -4.42 10.60
N ALA A 330 -6.90 -3.89 11.64
CA ALA A 330 -6.58 -2.58 12.14
C ALA A 330 -5.09 -2.60 12.53
N PHE A 331 -4.32 -1.61 12.07
CA PHE A 331 -3.05 -1.24 12.69
C PHE A 331 -3.34 -0.62 14.06
N THR A 332 -3.97 -1.38 14.93
CA THR A 332 -4.17 -1.05 16.35
C THR A 332 -3.33 -2.03 17.13
N LYS A 333 -2.40 -1.48 17.91
CA LYS A 333 -1.96 -2.14 19.13
C LYS A 333 -3.15 -2.28 20.08
#